data_AF-A0A3D3DGD9-F1
#
_entry.id   AF-A0A3D3DGD9-F1
#
_cell.length_a   1.000
_cell.length_b   1.000
_cell.length_c   1.000
_cell.angle_alpha   90.00
_cell.angle_beta   90.00
_cell.angle_gamma   90.00
#
_symmetry.space_group_name_H-M   'P 1'
#
loop_
_entity.id
_entity.type
_entity.pdbx_description
1 polymer ?
#
loop_
_entity_poly.entity_id
_entity_poly.type
_entity_poly.pdbx_seq_one_letter_code
_entity_poly.pdbx_strand_id
1 'polypeptide(L)'
;MKRAWLHPFTWAVIVETNRQLCLPKAALHQPTRDGYEPTRRLWETTHRTEITLAEATDLCRRCHRLAPFCNFNGNTFVAVIRKVIATLPLPPEKTALLRSLAGHIVAGTATPEEQHDFGALLDRLSLPPAA
;
A
#
# COMPACT_ATOMS: atom_id res chain seq x y z
N MET A 1 -3.13 -15.27 5.43
CA MET A 1 -1.75 -15.48 5.93
C MET A 1 -1.17 -14.18 6.51
N LYS A 2 -0.49 -14.21 7.66
CA LYS A 2 0.26 -13.07 8.21
C LYS A 2 1.74 -13.15 7.85
N ARG A 3 2.36 -12.01 7.52
CA ARG A 3 3.80 -11.83 7.28
C ARG A 3 4.19 -10.39 7.54
N ALA A 4 5.49 -10.12 7.71
CA ALA A 4 6.02 -8.76 7.71
C ALA A 4 6.11 -8.17 6.29
N TRP A 5 4.96 -8.02 5.63
CA TRP A 5 4.85 -7.61 4.20
C TRP A 5 5.58 -6.29 3.88
N LEU A 6 5.61 -5.37 4.85
CA LEU A 6 6.14 -4.02 4.69
C LEU A 6 7.56 -3.86 5.25
N HIS A 7 8.20 -4.95 5.68
CA HIS A 7 9.51 -4.93 6.30
C HIS A 7 10.57 -4.17 5.47
N PRO A 8 10.68 -4.37 4.13
CA PRO A 8 11.69 -3.68 3.32
C PRO A 8 11.44 -2.17 3.14
N PHE A 9 10.22 -1.70 3.41
CA PHE A 9 9.80 -0.32 3.15
C PHE A 9 9.99 0.52 4.41
N THR A 10 11.24 0.84 4.76
CA THR A 10 11.53 1.77 5.85
C THR A 10 10.95 3.16 5.56
N TRP A 11 10.86 4.04 6.57
CA TRP A 11 10.38 5.40 6.34
C TRP A 11 11.20 6.14 5.26
N ALA A 12 12.51 5.96 5.24
CA ALA A 12 13.37 6.51 4.18
C ALA A 12 12.97 6.02 2.78
N VAL A 13 12.60 4.75 2.64
CA VAL A 13 12.08 4.21 1.36
C VAL A 13 10.74 4.85 0.99
N ILE A 14 9.86 5.16 1.96
CA ILE A 14 8.61 5.88 1.69
C ILE A 14 8.86 7.29 1.18
N VAL A 15 9.76 8.03 1.84
CA VAL A 15 10.16 9.39 1.43
C VAL A 15 10.77 9.36 0.02
N GLU A 16 11.69 8.44 -0.26
CA GLU A 16 12.30 8.30 -1.57
C GLU A 16 11.29 7.89 -2.65
N THR A 17 10.34 7.01 -2.32
CA THR A 17 9.25 6.64 -3.23
C THR A 17 8.41 7.86 -3.61
N ASN A 18 8.09 8.73 -2.64
CA ASN A 18 7.38 9.99 -2.94
C ASN A 18 8.23 10.93 -3.81
N ARG A 19 9.52 11.10 -3.48
CA ARG A 19 10.45 11.95 -4.24
C ARG A 19 10.51 11.55 -5.71
N GLN A 20 10.61 10.24 -5.98
CA GLN A 20 10.64 9.69 -7.34
C GLN A 20 9.33 9.89 -8.11
N LEU A 21 8.19 9.96 -7.43
CA LEU A 21 6.89 10.29 -8.05
C LEU A 21 6.75 11.78 -8.36
N CYS A 22 7.32 12.65 -7.51
CA CYS A 22 7.31 14.09 -7.71
C CYS A 22 8.23 14.54 -8.85
N LEU A 23 9.41 13.93 -8.98
CA LEU A 23 10.49 14.38 -9.87
C LEU A 23 10.07 14.54 -11.35
N PRO A 24 9.41 13.55 -12.01
CA PRO A 24 9.04 13.66 -13.42
C PRO A 24 7.98 14.74 -13.71
N LYS A 25 7.26 15.18 -12.68
CA LYS A 25 6.18 16.17 -12.77
C LYS A 25 6.59 17.54 -12.22
N ALA A 26 7.86 17.72 -11.84
CA ALA A 26 8.38 18.90 -11.16
C ALA A 26 7.50 19.32 -9.95
N ALA A 27 6.90 18.35 -9.27
CA ALA A 27 6.01 18.63 -8.15
C ALA A 27 6.79 18.84 -6.85
N LEU A 28 6.22 19.61 -5.92
CA LEU A 28 6.84 19.90 -4.63
C LEU A 28 6.93 18.63 -3.78
N HIS A 29 8.16 18.19 -3.51
CA HIS A 29 8.48 17.14 -2.55
C HIS A 29 8.89 17.77 -1.21
N GLN A 30 7.90 17.94 -0.33
CA GLN A 30 8.09 18.44 1.03
C GLN A 30 7.15 17.73 2.00
N PRO A 31 7.52 17.62 3.28
CA PRO A 31 6.63 17.13 4.33
C PRO A 31 5.49 18.12 4.56
N THR A 32 4.31 17.62 4.94
CA THR A 32 3.26 18.47 5.52
C THR A 32 3.54 18.72 7.00
N ARG A 33 3.04 19.85 7.52
CA ARG A 33 3.21 20.22 8.94
C ARG A 33 2.57 19.19 9.88
N ASP A 34 1.33 18.81 9.60
CA ASP A 34 0.51 18.01 10.53
C ASP A 34 0.52 16.52 10.19
N GLY A 35 0.80 16.15 8.94
CA GLY A 35 0.67 14.77 8.46
C GLY A 35 1.96 13.96 8.57
N TYR A 36 3.12 14.58 8.40
CA TYR A 36 4.39 13.86 8.23
C TYR A 36 4.75 13.01 9.46
N GLU A 37 4.82 13.65 10.62
CA GLU A 37 5.29 12.99 11.85
C GLU A 37 4.32 11.92 12.37
N PRO A 38 2.98 12.15 12.41
CA PRO A 38 2.04 11.08 12.76
C PRO A 38 2.09 9.89 11.79
N THR A 39 2.25 10.14 10.49
CA THR A 39 2.37 9.05 9.50
C THR A 39 3.64 8.26 9.70
N ARG A 40 4.77 8.95 9.91
CA ARG A 40 6.06 8.31 10.18
C ARG A 40 5.95 7.39 11.40
N ARG A 41 5.41 7.88 12.52
CA ARG A 41 5.26 7.07 13.75
C ARG A 41 4.36 5.86 13.53
N LEU A 42 3.22 6.04 12.88
CA LEU A 42 2.32 4.94 12.53
C LEU A 42 3.03 3.88 11.67
N TRP A 43 3.80 4.33 10.68
CA TRP A 43 4.53 3.45 9.78
C TRP A 43 5.66 2.71 10.51
N GLU A 44 6.52 3.44 11.23
CA GLU A 44 7.70 2.88 11.92
C GLU A 44 7.32 1.85 12.99
N THR A 45 6.16 2.02 13.65
CA THR A 45 5.65 1.06 14.65
C THR A 45 5.06 -0.21 14.04
N THR A 46 4.58 -0.15 12.79
CA THR A 46 3.78 -1.24 12.20
C THR A 46 4.48 -1.96 11.06
N HIS A 47 5.37 -1.30 10.31
CA HIS A 47 5.87 -1.86 9.04
C HIS A 47 6.68 -3.16 9.18
N ARG A 48 7.19 -3.46 10.38
CA ARG A 48 7.95 -4.69 10.68
C ARG A 48 7.12 -5.79 11.32
N THR A 49 5.88 -5.53 11.70
CA THR A 49 5.04 -6.51 12.38
C THR A 49 4.39 -7.47 11.38
N GLU A 50 4.05 -8.66 11.85
CA GLU A 50 3.31 -9.62 11.03
C GLU A 50 1.84 -9.26 10.95
N ILE A 51 1.40 -8.90 9.74
CA ILE A 51 0.02 -8.51 9.43
C ILE A 51 -0.45 -9.26 8.19
N THR A 52 -1.76 -9.28 7.95
CA THR A 52 -2.35 -9.77 6.70
C THR A 52 -2.11 -8.78 5.56
N LEU A 53 -2.27 -9.23 4.31
CA LEU A 53 -2.18 -8.33 3.17
C LEU A 53 -3.30 -7.27 3.18
N ALA A 54 -4.49 -7.62 3.70
CA ALA A 54 -5.57 -6.67 3.90
C ALA A 54 -5.19 -5.57 4.89
N GLU A 55 -4.61 -5.93 6.04
CA GLU A 55 -4.11 -4.96 7.04
C GLU A 55 -2.96 -4.11 6.49
N ALA A 56 -2.09 -4.67 5.64
CA ALA A 56 -1.03 -3.89 4.98
C ALA A 56 -1.60 -2.86 3.99
N THR A 57 -2.63 -3.25 3.22
CA THR A 57 -3.37 -2.34 2.32
C THR A 57 -4.09 -1.24 3.11
N ASP A 58 -4.75 -1.60 4.23
CA ASP A 58 -5.40 -0.61 5.10
C ASP A 58 -4.39 0.35 5.73
N LEU A 59 -3.25 -0.14 6.23
CA LEU A 59 -2.19 0.72 6.76
C LEU A 59 -1.72 1.75 5.71
N CYS A 60 -1.53 1.30 4.46
CA CYS A 60 -1.21 2.18 3.34
C CYS A 60 -2.30 3.24 3.11
N ARG A 61 -3.59 2.87 3.18
CA ARG A 61 -4.72 3.80 3.07
C ARG A 61 -4.75 4.81 4.22
N ARG A 62 -4.54 4.37 5.46
CA ARG A 62 -4.48 5.25 6.64
C ARG A 62 -3.36 6.27 6.52
N CYS A 63 -2.17 5.82 6.09
CA CYS A 63 -1.03 6.71 5.87
C CYS A 63 -1.28 7.71 4.73
N HIS A 64 -1.96 7.30 3.65
CA HIS A 64 -2.44 8.24 2.64
C HIS A 64 -3.35 9.31 3.26
N ARG A 65 -4.35 8.92 4.07
CA ARG A 65 -5.29 9.88 4.69
C ARG A 65 -4.63 10.88 5.64
N LEU A 66 -3.52 10.51 6.28
CA LEU A 66 -2.71 11.41 7.10
C LEU A 66 -1.91 12.43 6.27
N ALA A 67 -1.79 12.23 4.96
CA ALA A 67 -1.17 13.16 4.01
C ALA A 67 0.23 13.65 4.43
N PRO A 68 1.24 12.77 4.56
CA PRO A 68 2.59 13.14 5.00
C PRO A 68 3.36 14.09 4.06
N PHE A 69 3.01 14.15 2.78
CA PHE A 69 3.71 14.93 1.77
C PHE A 69 2.79 15.97 1.11
N CYS A 70 3.34 17.05 0.57
CA CYS A 70 2.55 18.05 -0.15
C CYS A 70 1.87 17.48 -1.41
N ASN A 71 2.47 16.47 -2.05
CA ASN A 71 1.95 15.87 -3.29
C ASN A 71 2.07 14.34 -3.25
N PHE A 72 1.27 13.67 -4.09
CA PHE A 72 1.36 12.22 -4.37
C PHE A 72 1.21 11.29 -3.16
N ASN A 73 0.51 11.69 -2.09
CA ASN A 73 0.30 10.84 -0.90
C ASN A 73 -0.30 9.47 -1.27
N GLY A 74 -1.46 9.44 -1.94
CA GLY A 74 -2.08 8.19 -2.37
C GLY A 74 -1.17 7.37 -3.29
N ASN A 75 -0.57 8.01 -4.30
CA ASN A 75 0.33 7.35 -5.25
C ASN A 75 1.55 6.71 -4.58
N THR A 76 2.09 7.33 -3.53
CA THR A 76 3.23 6.81 -2.77
C THR A 76 2.89 5.47 -2.14
N PHE A 77 1.77 5.40 -1.40
CA PHE A 77 1.36 4.18 -0.73
C PHE A 77 0.79 3.13 -1.70
N VAL A 78 0.19 3.56 -2.82
CA VAL A 78 -0.19 2.66 -3.93
C VAL A 78 1.05 1.98 -4.53
N ALA A 79 2.14 2.73 -4.74
CA ALA A 79 3.37 2.16 -5.29
C ALA A 79 3.98 1.11 -4.35
N VAL A 80 3.91 1.33 -3.03
CA VAL A 80 4.38 0.39 -2.01
C VAL A 80 3.57 -0.90 -2.03
N ILE A 81 2.23 -0.83 -1.91
CA ILE A 81 1.41 -2.06 -1.86
C ILE A 81 1.50 -2.85 -3.17
N ARG A 82 1.62 -2.17 -4.31
CA ARG A 82 1.83 -2.83 -5.61
C ARG A 82 3.15 -3.57 -5.69
N LYS A 83 4.23 -3.03 -5.09
CA LYS A 83 5.53 -3.73 -4.99
C LYS A 83 5.43 -4.97 -4.09
N VAL A 84 4.72 -4.88 -2.96
CA VAL A 84 4.44 -6.06 -2.11
C VAL A 84 3.74 -7.15 -2.91
N ILE A 85 2.62 -6.82 -3.57
CA ILE A 85 1.83 -7.79 -4.33
C ILE A 85 2.65 -8.42 -5.48
N ALA A 86 3.53 -7.65 -6.11
CA ALA A 86 4.38 -8.17 -7.19
C ALA A 86 5.37 -9.25 -6.75
N THR A 87 5.64 -9.40 -5.46
CA THR A 87 6.50 -10.48 -4.93
C THR A 87 5.75 -11.79 -4.69
N LEU A 88 4.42 -11.79 -4.80
CA LEU A 88 3.62 -12.98 -4.57
C LEU A 88 3.75 -13.95 -5.76
N PRO A 89 3.86 -15.27 -5.51
CA PRO A 89 3.94 -16.28 -6.56
C PRO A 89 2.54 -16.56 -7.15
N LEU A 90 1.93 -15.54 -7.76
CA LEU A 90 0.61 -15.63 -8.38
C LEU A 90 0.70 -15.54 -9.90
N PRO A 91 -0.22 -16.18 -10.64
CA PRO A 91 -0.38 -15.96 -12.07
C PRO A 91 -0.47 -14.46 -12.41
N PRO A 92 0.07 -14.01 -13.57
CA PRO A 92 0.12 -12.59 -13.93
C PRO A 92 -1.24 -11.88 -13.87
N GLU A 93 -2.30 -12.55 -14.30
CA GLU A 93 -3.67 -12.03 -14.27
C GLU A 93 -4.16 -11.77 -12.84
N LYS A 94 -3.96 -12.73 -11.93
CA LYS A 94 -4.32 -12.59 -10.51
C LYS A 94 -3.49 -11.48 -9.84
N THR A 95 -2.20 -11.39 -10.18
CA THR A 95 -1.31 -10.31 -9.72
C THR A 95 -1.81 -8.94 -10.19
N ALA A 96 -2.19 -8.81 -11.46
CA ALA A 96 -2.71 -7.56 -12.02
C ALA A 96 -4.01 -7.13 -11.35
N LEU A 97 -4.97 -8.06 -11.20
CA LEU A 97 -6.24 -7.82 -10.54
C LEU A 97 -6.03 -7.35 -9.08
N LEU A 98 -5.23 -8.10 -8.31
CA LEU A 98 -4.96 -7.78 -6.91
C LEU A 98 -4.27 -6.42 -6.75
N ARG A 99 -3.32 -6.08 -7.64
CA ARG A 99 -2.66 -4.75 -7.69
C ARG A 99 -3.61 -3.62 -8.04
N SER A 100 -4.61 -3.89 -8.87
CA SER A 100 -5.63 -2.91 -9.24
C SER A 100 -6.51 -2.58 -8.04
N LEU A 101 -7.14 -3.61 -7.47
CA LEU A 101 -8.05 -3.49 -6.33
C LEU A 101 -7.37 -2.86 -5.11
N ALA A 102 -6.19 -3.37 -4.71
CA ALA A 102 -5.43 -2.78 -3.61
C ALA A 102 -5.03 -1.32 -3.89
N GLY A 103 -4.71 -1.01 -5.15
CA GLY A 103 -4.41 0.35 -5.59
C GLY A 103 -5.59 1.30 -5.40
N HIS A 104 -6.79 0.89 -5.82
CA HIS A 104 -8.01 1.70 -5.66
C HIS A 104 -8.37 1.89 -4.18
N ILE A 105 -8.21 0.84 -3.36
CA ILE A 105 -8.46 0.92 -1.92
C ILE A 105 -7.52 1.94 -1.27
N VAL A 106 -6.21 1.85 -1.54
CA VAL A 106 -5.23 2.80 -0.97
C VAL A 106 -5.45 4.21 -1.49
N ALA A 107 -5.75 4.37 -2.79
CA ALA A 107 -6.11 5.66 -3.38
C ALA A 107 -7.42 6.23 -2.82
N GLY A 108 -8.29 5.41 -2.23
CA GLY A 108 -9.60 5.83 -1.74
C GLY A 108 -10.64 6.00 -2.82
N THR A 109 -10.44 5.32 -3.95
CA THR A 109 -11.35 5.34 -5.11
C THR A 109 -12.10 4.01 -5.28
N ALA A 110 -11.83 3.03 -4.41
CA ALA A 110 -12.46 1.73 -4.50
C ALA A 110 -13.96 1.79 -4.19
N THR A 111 -14.77 1.22 -5.07
CA THR A 111 -16.21 1.02 -4.81
C THR A 111 -16.43 -0.06 -3.74
N PRO A 112 -17.64 -0.16 -3.14
CA PRO A 112 -17.97 -1.26 -2.23
C PRO A 112 -17.78 -2.64 -2.88
N GLU A 113 -18.09 -2.78 -4.16
CA GLU A 113 -17.90 -4.01 -4.93
C GLU A 113 -16.42 -4.34 -5.06
N GLU A 114 -15.56 -3.36 -5.38
CA GLU A 114 -14.12 -3.59 -5.46
C GLU A 114 -13.50 -3.96 -4.10
N GLN A 115 -14.02 -3.40 -3.00
CA GLN A 115 -13.60 -3.79 -1.65
C GLN A 115 -14.00 -5.23 -1.32
N HIS A 116 -15.22 -5.63 -1.73
CA HIS A 116 -15.68 -7.00 -1.59
C HIS A 116 -14.83 -7.98 -2.42
N ASP A 117 -14.60 -7.66 -3.70
CA ASP A 117 -13.79 -8.48 -4.62
C ASP A 117 -12.35 -8.63 -4.13
N PHE A 118 -11.78 -7.58 -3.54
CA PHE A 118 -10.46 -7.66 -2.91
C PHE A 118 -10.42 -8.68 -1.78
N GLY A 119 -11.41 -8.65 -0.88
CA GLY A 119 -11.54 -9.61 0.21
C GLY A 119 -11.71 -11.04 -0.31
N ALA A 120 -12.66 -11.25 -1.22
CA ALA A 120 -12.94 -12.55 -1.81
C ALA A 120 -11.71 -13.14 -2.54
N LEU A 121 -10.92 -12.29 -3.21
CA LEU A 121 -9.67 -12.72 -3.84
C LEU A 121 -8.63 -13.14 -2.80
N LEU A 122 -8.45 -12.39 -1.71
CA LEU A 122 -7.52 -12.76 -0.63
C LEU A 122 -7.90 -14.08 0.05
N ASP A 123 -9.19 -14.33 0.24
CA ASP A 123 -9.70 -15.57 0.83
C ASP A 123 -9.38 -16.76 -0.09
N ARG A 124 -9.66 -16.63 -1.39
CA ARG A 124 -9.30 -17.65 -2.40
C ARG A 124 -7.81 -17.93 -2.47
N LEU A 125 -6.96 -16.92 -2.23
CA LEU A 125 -5.51 -17.08 -2.19
C LEU A 125 -4.99 -17.70 -0.89
N SER A 126 -5.81 -17.68 0.17
CA SER A 126 -5.50 -18.28 1.47
C SER A 126 -6.00 -19.72 1.59
N LEU A 127 -6.91 -20.15 0.72
CA LEU A 127 -7.38 -21.53 0.63
C LEU A 127 -6.35 -22.43 -0.09
N PRO A 128 -6.13 -23.67 0.38
CA PRO A 128 -5.36 -24.64 -0.40
C PRO A 128 -6.07 -24.89 -1.75
N PRO A 129 -5.33 -25.18 -2.83
CA PRO A 129 -5.96 -25.55 -4.10
C PRO A 129 -6.91 -26.74 -3.86
N ALA A 130 -8.13 -26.65 -4.41
CA ALA A 130 -9.06 -27.77 -4.40
C ALA A 130 -8.36 -28.98 -5.05
N ALA A 131 -8.33 -30.10 -4.32
CA ALA A 131 -7.70 -31.35 -4.73
C ALA A 131 -8.36 -31.96 -5.98
#